data_AF-A0A9E5TSP2-F1
#
_entry.id   AF-A0A9E5TSP2-F1
#
_cell.length_a   1.000
_cell.length_b   1.000
_cell.length_c   1.000
_cell.angle_alpha   90.00
_cell.angle_beta   90.00
_cell.angle_gamma   90.00
#
_symmetry.space_group_name_H-M   'P 1'
#
loop_
_entity.id
_entity.type
_entity.pdbx_description
1 polymer ?
#
loop_
_entity_poly.entity_id
_entity_poly.type
_entity_poly.pdbx_seq_one_letter_code
_entity_poly.pdbx_strand_id
1 'polypeptide(L)' 'MSALTREFSCDVILSQTTHDLLTGSFEMERLPPVTVKGKREVLSVYKLTG' A
#
# COMPACT_ATOMS: atom_id res chain seq x y z
N MET A 1 11.17 8.96 3.27
CA MET A 1 9.71 8.70 3.17
C MET A 1 9.23 8.94 1.76
N SER A 2 8.37 8.08 1.23
CA SER A 2 7.75 8.26 -0.08
C SER A 2 6.63 9.32 0.00
N ALA A 3 6.11 9.76 -1.16
CA ALA A 3 4.97 10.68 -1.18
C ALA A 3 3.71 10.02 -0.60
N LEU A 4 3.46 8.75 -0.95
CA LEU A 4 2.30 7.98 -0.50
C LEU A 4 2.31 7.76 1.03
N THR A 5 3.46 7.46 1.63
CA THR A 5 3.54 7.28 3.10
C THR A 5 3.21 8.57 3.86
N ARG A 6 3.52 9.74 3.27
CA ARG A 6 3.14 11.04 3.85
C ARG A 6 1.65 11.32 3.66
N GLU A 7 1.13 11.08 2.46
CA GLU A 7 -0.28 11.29 2.11
C GLU A 7 -1.21 10.49 3.03
N PHE A 8 -0.88 9.22 3.27
CA PHE A 8 -1.68 8.33 4.11
C PHE A 8 -1.26 8.30 5.58
N SER A 9 -0.30 9.14 5.99
CA SER A 9 0.19 9.24 7.37
C SER A 9 0.54 7.89 7.98
N CYS A 10 1.30 7.06 7.26
CA CYS A 10 1.68 5.71 7.68
C CYS A 10 3.15 5.42 7.35
N ASP A 11 3.75 4.47 8.08
CA ASP A 11 5.16 4.13 7.89
C ASP A 11 5.41 3.20 6.70
N VAL A 12 4.48 2.26 6.45
CA VAL A 12 4.63 1.21 5.46
C VAL A 12 3.39 1.13 4.56
N ILE A 13 3.64 1.12 3.25
CA ILE A 13 2.62 0.84 2.23
C ILE A 13 3.06 -0.37 1.42
N LEU A 14 2.12 -1.25 1.16
CA LEU A 14 2.30 -2.51 0.44
C LEU A 14 1.48 -2.49 -0.85
N SER A 15 2.03 -3.12 -1.89
CA SER A 15 1.30 -3.38 -3.13
C SER A 15 0.36 -4.58 -2.97
N GLN A 16 -0.64 -4.69 -3.84
CA GLN A 16 -1.49 -5.89 -3.93
C GLN A 16 -0.68 -7.19 -3.97
N THR A 17 0.33 -7.28 -4.84
CA THR A 17 1.14 -8.50 -4.97
C THR A 17 1.88 -8.83 -3.67
N THR A 18 2.37 -7.83 -2.94
CA THR A 18 3.01 -8.06 -1.65
C THR A 18 1.99 -8.56 -0.64
N HIS A 19 0.82 -7.92 -0.56
CA HIS A 19 -0.28 -8.38 0.30
C HIS A 19 -0.64 -9.86 0.03
N ASP A 20 -0.75 -10.26 -1.24
CA ASP A 20 -1.17 -11.61 -1.62
C ASP A 20 -0.11 -12.69 -1.36
N LEU A 21 1.17 -12.30 -1.31
CA LEU A 21 2.30 -13.22 -1.09
C LEU A 21 2.69 -13.34 0.39
N LEU A 22 2.11 -12.53 1.28
CA LEU A 22 2.41 -12.63 2.71
C LEU A 22 1.79 -13.92 3.27
N THR A 23 2.63 -14.71 3.92
CA THR A 23 2.24 -15.98 4.54
C THR A 23 1.97 -15.84 6.05
N GLY A 24 2.21 -14.67 6.61
CA GLY A 24 1.93 -14.32 8.01
C GLY A 24 0.60 -13.59 8.18
N SER A 25 0.11 -13.54 9.42
CA SER A 25 -1.02 -12.67 9.79
C SER A 25 -0.48 -11.28 10.11
N PHE A 26 -0.88 -10.31 9.32
CA PHE A 26 -0.54 -8.90 9.51
C PHE A 26 -1.83 -8.10 9.47
N GLU A 27 -1.95 -7.11 10.35
CA GLU A 27 -3.11 -6.22 10.30
C GLU A 27 -2.87 -5.16 9.22
N MET A 28 -3.77 -5.15 8.24
CA MET A 28 -3.67 -4.25 7.09
C MET A 28 -4.99 -3.59 6.80
N GLU A 29 -4.91 -2.32 6.44
CA GLU A 29 -6.05 -1.54 5.96
C GLU A 29 -5.87 -1.24 4.48
N ARG A 30 -6.88 -1.59 3.68
CA ARG A 30 -6.91 -1.22 2.25
C ARG A 30 -7.15 0.28 2.12
N LEU A 31 -6.29 0.95 1.37
CA LEU A 31 -6.40 2.38 1.08
C LEU A 31 -7.14 2.63 -0.24
N PRO A 32 -7.57 3.88 -0.50
CA PRO A 32 -8.06 4.27 -1.81
C PRO A 32 -7.07 3.91 -2.93
N PRO A 33 -7.54 3.46 -4.11
CA PRO A 33 -6.65 3.16 -5.22
C PRO A 33 -5.85 4.38 -5.68
N VAL A 34 -4.57 4.19 -5.99
CA VAL A 34 -3.64 5.30 -6.29
C VAL A 34 -3.05 5.19 -7.69
N THR A 35 -2.79 6.32 -8.33
CA THR A 35 -2.02 6.40 -9.57
C THR A 35 -0.60 6.83 -9.24
N VAL A 36 0.38 6.00 -9.61
CA VAL A 36 1.80 6.31 -9.38
C VAL A 36 2.43 6.80 -10.68
N LYS A 37 3.24 7.86 -10.60
CA LYS A 37 3.95 8.43 -11.74
C LYS A 37 4.73 7.34 -12.49
N GLY A 38 4.50 7.23 -13.80
CA GLY A 38 5.15 6.23 -14.65
C GLY A 38 4.38 4.92 -14.82
N LYS A 39 3.28 4.72 -14.07
CA LYS A 39 2.32 3.62 -14.32
C LYS A 39 1.02 4.18 -14.90
N ARG A 40 0.50 3.49 -15.91
CA ARG A 40 -0.80 3.82 -16.54
C ARG A 40 -1.99 3.26 -15.76
N GLU A 41 -1.75 2.24 -14.95
CA GLU A 41 -2.78 1.53 -14.19
C GLU A 41 -2.95 2.13 -12.79
N VAL A 42 -4.19 2.10 -12.32
CA VAL A 42 -4.53 2.42 -10.93
C VAL A 42 -4.16 1.22 -10.05
N LEU A 43 -3.42 1.46 -8.97
CA LEU A 43 -2.90 0.42 -8.10
C LEU A 43 -3.74 0.31 -6.81
N SER A 44 -4.02 -0.93 -6.41
CA SER A 44 -4.49 -1.23 -5.06
C SER A 44 -3.30 -1.27 -4.10
N VAL A 45 -3.42 -0.55 -2.98
CA VAL A 45 -2.38 -0.44 -1.96
C VAL A 45 -2.97 -0.57 -0.56
N TYR A 46 -2.13 -0.99 0.38
CA TYR A 46 -2.50 -1.31 1.76
C TYR A 46 -1.52 -0.64 2.71
N LYS A 47 -1.99 -0.12 3.85
CA LYS A 47 -1.09 0.26 4.96
C LYS A 47 -1.05 -0.84 6.00
N LEU A 48 0.13 -1.06 6.57
CA LEU A 48 0.31 -1.93 7.73
C LEU A 48 -0.10 -1.16 8.99
N THR A 49 -0.90 -1.77 9.86
CA THR A 49 -1.42 -1.15 11.09
C THR A 49 -1.00 -1.87 12.37
N GLY A 50 -0.45 -3.09 12.28
CA GLY A 50 0.00 -3.91 13.41
C GLY A 50 0.81 -5.11 12.96
#